data_AF-A0A6B2JJC3-F1
#
_entry.id   AF-A0A6B2JJC3-F1
#
_cell.length_a   1.000
_cell.length_b   1.000
_cell.length_c   1.000
_cell.angle_alpha   90.00
_cell.angle_beta   90.00
_cell.angle_gamma   90.00
#
_symmetry.space_group_name_H-M   'P 1'
#
loop_
_entity.id
_entity.type
_entity.pdbx_description
1 polymer ?
#
loop_
_entity_poly.entity_id
_entity_poly.type
_entity_poly.pdbx_seq_one_letter_code
_entity_poly.pdbx_strand_id
1 'polypeptide(L)'
;MTPRAAASLGPALGLALLLALPPAPTAAQQQAGGGGGDPLSAIDWLSRSVAVQPTAPTVNEPPVAESGAPPEITVTPLDDPSLDAVGLYGPAETGLPRSLWAGSEESLLVTLIAAERRQSLPAIDDLLTLLLLARADPPRGAGAEDAMFLARIDKLLDLARLEEAEALIGAAGVEHPAAFRRWFDISLLMGTENVACAQMQTRPALAPTLPARVFCLARQGDWNAAALTLGTARAIGAVSDAEEELLTRFLDPAIAEDSAPLAAPDRLSPLIFRLYEAIGEGMPTASLPLAFAHAELRGLSAWRTEVEAAERLARAGAIPPQELARIYLSGTPAASGGIWERVDAVQVLDRALDRGDDAALADALPLAAELLSAVHLQPALARLVAPRLAGRELPPPAAATAFRLALLTDAYEEAAQAYEPQTEEERFLAAIARGDASAIAGDSPRQRAVVSAFTGLAPPEVLTGLVAEDRLGEALLRAIALFNEGLSGDPQAVAEALAFFRTVGLEDVARQTALQYLILEAVV
;
A
#
# COMPACT_ATOMS: atom_id res chain seq x y z
N MET A 1 43.31 -50.46 -43.06
CA MET A 1 43.56 -49.04 -42.70
C MET A 1 44.20 -49.03 -41.32
N THR A 2 45.51 -48.90 -41.31
CA THR A 2 46.46 -48.87 -40.18
C THR A 2 47.54 -47.84 -40.59
N PRO A 3 48.39 -47.25 -39.72
CA PRO A 3 48.56 -47.45 -38.27
C PRO A 3 48.83 -46.15 -37.42
N ARG A 4 48.91 -46.35 -36.09
CA ARG A 4 49.93 -45.90 -35.09
C ARG A 4 50.58 -44.49 -35.08
N ALA A 5 50.75 -44.04 -33.82
CA ALA A 5 51.99 -43.58 -33.15
C ALA A 5 52.21 -42.09 -32.84
N ALA A 6 52.15 -41.81 -31.53
CA ALA A 6 53.07 -41.06 -30.66
C ALA A 6 54.40 -40.49 -31.22
N ALA A 7 54.73 -39.26 -30.79
CA ALA A 7 56.05 -38.74 -30.34
C ALA A 7 55.86 -37.25 -29.94
N SER A 8 55.99 -36.80 -28.68
CA SER A 8 57.19 -36.56 -27.86
C SER A 8 58.27 -35.65 -28.50
N LEU A 9 58.45 -34.45 -27.95
CA LEU A 9 59.75 -33.78 -27.72
C LEU A 9 59.52 -32.52 -26.85
N GLY A 10 60.17 -32.48 -25.68
CA GLY A 10 60.23 -31.32 -24.77
C GLY A 10 61.34 -30.33 -25.16
N PRO A 11 62.07 -29.79 -24.18
CA PRO A 11 61.72 -28.61 -23.39
C PRO A 11 62.72 -27.45 -23.63
N ALA A 12 62.36 -26.23 -23.26
CA ALA A 12 63.36 -25.19 -23.02
C ALA A 12 62.93 -24.30 -21.85
N LEU A 13 63.74 -24.42 -20.78
CA LEU A 13 63.79 -23.56 -19.62
C LEU A 13 63.83 -22.08 -20.02
N GLY A 14 63.04 -21.27 -19.33
CA GLY A 14 63.16 -19.81 -19.29
C GLY A 14 62.70 -19.32 -17.92
N LEU A 15 63.52 -19.57 -16.90
CA LEU A 15 63.36 -19.10 -15.53
C LEU A 15 63.57 -17.58 -15.51
N ALA A 16 62.50 -16.80 -15.30
CA ALA A 16 62.60 -15.38 -14.95
C ALA A 16 61.77 -15.10 -13.70
N LEU A 17 62.51 -15.09 -12.60
CA LEU A 17 62.24 -14.59 -11.26
C LEU A 17 61.39 -13.30 -11.27
N LEU A 18 60.16 -13.35 -10.73
CA LEU A 18 59.38 -12.16 -10.37
C LEU A 18 58.92 -12.29 -8.92
N LEU A 19 59.37 -11.32 -8.14
CA LEU A 19 59.19 -11.18 -6.71
C LEU A 19 57.71 -11.08 -6.32
N ALA A 20 57.36 -11.81 -5.27
CA ALA A 20 56.12 -11.64 -4.53
C ALA A 20 56.15 -10.31 -3.74
N LEU A 21 55.19 -9.43 -4.04
CA LEU A 21 54.65 -8.43 -3.11
C LEU A 21 53.12 -8.59 -3.10
N PRO A 22 52.47 -8.78 -1.94
CA PRO A 22 51.02 -8.63 -1.87
C PRO A 22 50.67 -7.12 -1.92
N PRO A 23 49.71 -6.68 -2.73
CA PRO A 23 49.17 -5.33 -2.60
C PRO A 23 48.30 -5.25 -1.33
N ALA A 24 48.55 -4.22 -0.53
CA ALA A 24 47.76 -3.85 0.63
C ALA A 24 46.29 -3.61 0.24
N PRO A 25 45.31 -3.90 1.11
CA PRO A 25 43.94 -3.50 0.87
C PRO A 25 43.86 -1.97 1.01
N THR A 26 43.66 -1.28 -0.11
CA THR A 26 43.20 0.11 -0.11
C THR A 26 41.78 0.11 0.46
N ALA A 27 41.66 0.48 1.73
CA ALA A 27 40.40 0.93 2.29
C ALA A 27 40.01 2.22 1.57
N ALA A 28 39.03 2.12 0.66
CA ALA A 28 38.34 3.27 0.14
C ALA A 28 37.55 3.90 1.31
N GLN A 29 38.10 4.95 1.92
CA GLN A 29 37.32 5.88 2.73
C GLN A 29 36.37 6.60 1.77
N GLN A 30 35.18 6.04 1.57
CA GLN A 30 34.03 6.84 1.18
C GLN A 30 33.73 7.78 2.35
N GLN A 31 34.24 8.99 2.23
CA GLN A 31 33.71 10.14 2.97
C GLN A 31 32.24 10.27 2.55
N ALA A 32 31.35 9.82 3.42
CA ALA A 32 29.96 10.25 3.43
C ALA A 32 29.98 11.77 3.67
N GLY A 33 29.98 12.52 2.57
CA GLY A 33 29.70 13.94 2.58
C GLY A 33 28.26 14.12 3.05
N GLY A 34 28.07 14.63 4.26
CA GLY A 34 26.79 15.07 4.75
C GLY A 34 26.26 16.19 3.86
N GLY A 35 25.24 15.87 3.07
CA GLY A 35 24.30 16.83 2.51
C GLY A 35 22.98 16.65 3.23
N GLY A 36 22.64 17.58 4.12
CA GLY A 36 21.27 17.71 4.63
C GLY A 36 20.36 18.19 3.51
N GLY A 37 19.24 17.49 3.31
CA GLY A 37 18.21 17.80 2.31
C GLY A 37 17.24 16.64 2.12
N ASP A 38 16.12 16.71 2.87
CA ASP A 38 14.84 15.99 2.81
C ASP A 38 14.77 14.47 3.10
N PRO A 39 13.83 14.00 3.97
CA PRO A 39 13.16 12.74 3.67
C PRO A 39 12.19 13.01 2.51
N LEU A 40 12.71 12.81 1.30
CA LEU A 40 11.92 12.51 0.11
C LEU A 40 10.98 11.34 0.45
N SER A 41 9.73 11.37 -0.04
CA SER A 41 8.78 10.27 0.11
C SER A 41 9.45 8.91 -0.03
N ALA A 42 9.11 7.95 0.84
CA ALA A 42 9.58 6.57 0.74
C ALA A 42 9.08 5.87 -0.55
N ILE A 43 8.10 6.45 -1.24
CA ILE A 43 7.56 5.94 -2.49
C ILE A 43 8.27 6.58 -3.68
N ASP A 44 8.91 5.72 -4.48
CA ASP A 44 9.66 6.15 -5.66
C ASP A 44 8.83 6.75 -6.78
N TRP A 45 7.52 6.50 -6.86
CA TRP A 45 6.68 7.07 -7.91
C TRP A 45 5.97 8.36 -7.49
N LEU A 46 6.02 8.78 -6.22
CA LEU A 46 5.40 10.04 -5.80
C LEU A 46 6.17 11.26 -6.32
N SER A 47 5.46 12.34 -6.64
CA SER A 47 6.08 13.54 -7.19
C SER A 47 7.12 14.10 -6.22
N ARG A 48 8.38 14.22 -6.68
CA ARG A 48 9.45 14.89 -5.90
C ARG A 48 9.43 16.38 -6.25
N SER A 49 9.36 17.23 -5.24
CA SER A 49 9.63 18.67 -5.41
C SER A 49 11.08 18.91 -5.06
N VAL A 50 11.95 19.13 -6.04
CA VAL A 50 13.26 19.70 -5.75
C VAL A 50 13.04 21.19 -5.48
N ALA A 51 12.90 21.56 -4.21
CA ALA A 51 13.00 22.95 -3.78
C ALA A 51 14.47 23.31 -3.57
N VAL A 52 15.27 23.35 -4.64
CA VAL A 52 16.45 24.22 -4.61
C VAL A 52 15.89 25.63 -4.77
N GLN A 53 15.61 26.30 -3.65
CA GLN A 53 15.61 27.75 -3.70
C GLN A 53 16.98 28.15 -4.27
N PRO A 54 17.07 29.02 -5.29
CA PRO A 54 18.35 29.59 -5.66
C PRO A 54 18.90 30.24 -4.39
N THR A 55 19.99 29.70 -3.85
CA THR A 55 20.73 30.38 -2.80
C THR A 55 21.03 31.78 -3.32
N ALA A 56 20.58 32.80 -2.60
CA ALA A 56 20.93 34.18 -2.89
C ALA A 56 22.46 34.25 -3.09
N PRO A 57 22.95 35.01 -4.10
CA PRO A 57 24.38 35.12 -4.33
C PRO A 57 25.07 35.54 -3.04
N THR A 58 26.01 34.72 -2.57
CA THR A 58 26.77 34.97 -1.36
C THR A 58 27.61 36.23 -1.57
N VAL A 59 27.27 37.29 -0.84
CA VAL A 59 28.13 38.46 -0.73
C VAL A 59 29.36 38.02 0.08
N ASN A 60 30.51 38.00 -0.58
CA ASN A 60 31.79 37.60 0.01
C ASN A 60 32.32 38.76 0.87
N GLU A 61 31.87 38.84 2.12
CA GLU A 61 32.46 39.73 3.13
C GLU A 61 33.32 38.90 4.10
N PRO A 62 34.56 39.33 4.44
CA PRO A 62 35.41 38.55 5.32
C PRO A 62 34.81 38.43 6.74
N PRO A 63 34.91 37.25 7.38
CA PRO A 63 34.26 36.98 8.66
C PRO A 63 34.91 37.80 9.79
N VAL A 64 34.08 38.43 10.63
CA VAL A 64 34.52 39.24 11.78
C VAL A 64 34.40 38.48 13.12
N ALA A 65 34.04 37.19 13.11
CA ALA A 65 33.90 36.36 14.30
C ALA A 65 34.41 34.91 14.10
N GLU A 66 35.14 34.38 15.10
CA GLU A 66 35.73 33.03 15.06
C GLU A 66 34.76 31.90 15.48
N SER A 67 33.59 32.19 16.05
CA SER A 67 32.50 31.21 16.18
C SER A 67 31.15 31.90 16.40
N GLY A 68 30.13 31.40 15.69
CA GLY A 68 28.74 31.85 15.80
C GLY A 68 27.79 30.66 15.61
N ALA A 69 28.18 29.47 16.04
CA ALA A 69 27.28 28.32 16.05
C ALA A 69 26.17 28.60 17.08
N PRO A 70 24.90 28.77 16.66
CA PRO A 70 23.81 28.84 17.61
C PRO A 70 23.66 27.48 18.29
N PRO A 71 23.18 27.43 19.55
CA PRO A 71 22.75 26.17 20.13
C PRO A 71 21.67 25.53 19.25
N GLU A 72 21.54 24.21 19.33
CA GLU A 72 20.40 23.49 18.76
C GLU A 72 19.13 23.99 19.47
N ILE A 73 18.42 24.93 18.84
CA ILE A 73 17.16 25.46 19.33
C ILE A 73 16.07 24.64 18.66
N THR A 74 15.54 23.65 19.39
CA THR A 74 14.26 23.02 19.04
C THR A 74 13.17 24.05 19.30
N VAL A 75 12.76 24.75 18.24
CA VAL A 75 11.58 25.61 18.29
C VAL A 75 10.38 24.69 18.14
N THR A 76 9.68 24.41 19.24
CA THR A 76 8.30 23.93 19.17
C THR A 76 7.43 25.15 18.88
N PRO A 77 6.76 25.25 17.73
CA PRO A 77 5.76 26.28 17.53
C PRO A 77 4.69 26.10 18.61
N LEU A 78 4.61 27.06 19.54
CA LEU A 78 3.48 27.18 20.41
C LEU A 78 2.41 27.88 19.55
N ASP A 79 1.32 27.17 19.26
CA ASP A 79 0.03 27.66 18.74
C ASP A 79 -0.45 27.15 17.36
N ASP A 80 0.34 26.36 16.61
CA ASP A 80 -0.20 25.61 15.45
C ASP A 80 -0.47 24.13 15.81
N PRO A 81 -1.66 23.59 15.54
CA PRO A 81 -1.95 22.18 15.78
C PRO A 81 -1.14 21.30 14.81
N SER A 82 -0.25 20.45 15.35
CA SER A 82 0.50 19.46 14.57
C SER A 82 -0.43 18.53 13.80
N LEU A 83 -0.14 18.30 12.52
CA LEU A 83 -0.91 17.38 11.68
C LEU A 83 -0.67 15.92 12.07
N ASP A 84 0.38 15.63 12.84
CA ASP A 84 0.63 14.29 13.38
C ASP A 84 -0.48 13.82 14.32
N ALA A 85 -1.22 14.76 14.93
CA ALA A 85 -2.38 14.43 15.75
C ALA A 85 -3.65 14.10 14.94
N VAL A 86 -3.68 14.44 13.65
CA VAL A 86 -4.87 14.30 12.80
C VAL A 86 -5.17 12.82 12.57
N GLY A 87 -6.46 12.50 12.58
CA GLY A 87 -7.00 11.18 12.28
C GLY A 87 -8.51 11.22 12.11
N LEU A 88 -9.04 10.23 11.39
CA LEU A 88 -10.46 10.09 11.04
C LEU A 88 -11.27 9.50 12.20
N TYR A 89 -10.67 8.58 12.96
CA TYR A 89 -11.37 7.81 13.99
C TYR A 89 -10.77 8.09 15.38
N GLY A 90 -11.61 8.33 16.38
CA GLY A 90 -11.17 8.55 17.76
C GLY A 90 -11.07 7.26 18.57
N PRO A 91 -10.69 7.38 19.86
CA PRO A 91 -10.64 6.23 20.77
C PRO A 91 -11.96 5.49 20.96
N ALA A 92 -13.09 6.20 20.85
CA ALA A 92 -14.42 5.59 21.03
C ALA A 92 -14.78 4.66 19.86
N GLU A 93 -14.34 5.00 18.65
CA GLU A 93 -14.58 4.23 17.43
C GLU A 93 -13.55 3.12 17.25
N THR A 94 -12.29 3.36 17.61
CA THR A 94 -11.18 2.41 17.36
C THR A 94 -10.86 1.49 18.55
N GLY A 95 -11.22 1.87 19.77
CA GLY A 95 -10.74 1.23 21.00
C GLY A 95 -9.26 1.52 21.32
N LEU A 96 -8.55 2.29 20.49
CA LEU A 96 -7.14 2.62 20.68
C LEU A 96 -6.97 3.86 21.59
N PRO A 97 -5.98 3.90 22.48
CA PRO A 97 -5.76 5.04 23.37
C PRO A 97 -5.22 6.26 22.61
N ARG A 98 -5.47 7.46 23.12
CA ARG A 98 -4.89 8.69 22.56
C ARG A 98 -3.36 8.69 22.61
N SER A 99 -2.77 8.00 23.58
CA SER A 99 -1.31 7.85 23.72
C SER A 99 -0.67 6.87 22.73
N LEU A 100 -1.41 6.39 21.72
CA LEU A 100 -0.96 5.36 20.76
C LEU A 100 0.47 5.59 20.25
N TRP A 101 0.81 6.83 19.87
CA TRP A 101 2.12 7.20 19.35
C TRP A 101 2.99 7.98 20.35
N ALA A 102 2.37 8.53 21.40
CA ALA A 102 2.98 9.53 22.28
C ALA A 102 4.26 9.03 22.97
N GLY A 103 4.33 7.74 23.28
CA GLY A 103 5.51 7.14 23.89
C GLY A 103 6.65 6.84 22.92
N SER A 104 6.49 6.94 21.60
CA SER A 104 7.51 6.54 20.62
C SER A 104 8.22 7.73 19.97
N GLU A 105 9.42 7.50 19.43
CA GLU A 105 10.15 8.50 18.64
C GLU A 105 9.59 8.59 17.22
N GLU A 106 9.37 9.80 16.71
CA GLU A 106 8.79 10.04 15.39
C GLU A 106 9.56 9.34 14.27
N SER A 107 10.89 9.52 14.22
CA SER A 107 11.74 8.95 13.17
C SER A 107 11.68 7.42 13.10
N LEU A 108 11.50 6.77 14.24
CA LEU A 108 11.34 5.32 14.33
C LEU A 108 9.97 4.89 13.81
N LEU A 109 8.90 5.59 14.18
CA LEU A 109 7.55 5.30 13.68
C LEU A 109 7.47 5.48 12.16
N VAL A 110 8.05 6.56 11.63
CA VAL A 110 8.14 6.80 10.18
C VAL A 110 8.83 5.63 9.47
N THR A 111 9.93 5.12 10.05
CA THR A 111 10.67 3.98 9.51
C THR A 111 9.83 2.69 9.54
N LEU A 112 9.18 2.42 10.67
CA LEU A 112 8.34 1.22 10.83
C LEU A 112 7.16 1.24 9.88
N ILE A 113 6.44 2.37 9.83
CA ILE A 113 5.33 2.56 8.89
C ILE A 113 5.81 2.36 7.46
N ALA A 114 6.91 2.98 7.03
CA ALA A 114 7.41 2.80 5.67
C ALA A 114 7.75 1.33 5.34
N ALA A 115 8.28 0.59 6.32
CA ALA A 115 8.71 -0.80 6.17
C ALA A 115 7.57 -1.83 6.12
N GLU A 116 6.34 -1.48 6.51
CA GLU A 116 5.21 -2.41 6.49
C GLU A 116 4.97 -2.99 5.09
N ARG A 117 4.64 -4.28 5.03
CA ARG A 117 4.43 -4.97 3.75
C ARG A 117 3.21 -4.43 3.01
N ARG A 118 3.26 -4.48 1.68
CA ARG A 118 2.15 -4.04 0.80
C ARG A 118 0.98 -5.01 0.73
N GLN A 119 1.18 -6.28 1.10
CA GLN A 119 0.17 -7.33 1.03
C GLN A 119 0.30 -8.21 2.27
N SER A 120 -0.81 -8.39 2.99
CA SER A 120 -0.95 -9.30 4.11
C SER A 120 -2.29 -10.04 4.04
N LEU A 121 -2.71 -10.64 5.15
CA LEU A 121 -4.09 -11.08 5.34
C LEU A 121 -5.00 -9.86 5.55
N PRO A 122 -6.25 -9.88 5.07
CA PRO A 122 -7.17 -8.74 5.18
C PRO A 122 -7.31 -8.16 6.59
N ALA A 123 -7.38 -8.98 7.65
CA ALA A 123 -7.51 -8.49 9.03
C ALA A 123 -6.27 -7.72 9.53
N ILE A 124 -5.08 -8.08 9.02
CA ILE A 124 -3.84 -7.36 9.32
C ILE A 124 -3.76 -6.06 8.53
N ASP A 125 -4.16 -6.07 7.26
CA ASP A 125 -4.25 -4.87 6.43
C ASP A 125 -5.30 -3.88 7.00
N ASP A 126 -6.41 -4.39 7.51
CA ASP A 126 -7.45 -3.61 8.19
C ASP A 126 -6.93 -3.02 9.52
N LEU A 127 -6.19 -3.79 10.33
CA LEU A 127 -5.52 -3.27 11.53
C LEU A 127 -4.51 -2.17 11.17
N LEU A 128 -3.65 -2.40 10.18
CA LEU A 128 -2.69 -1.39 9.74
C LEU A 128 -3.41 -0.12 9.29
N THR A 129 -4.44 -0.25 8.46
CA THR A 129 -5.25 0.89 7.99
C THR A 129 -5.91 1.64 9.16
N LEU A 130 -6.45 0.92 10.15
CA LEU A 130 -7.01 1.50 11.38
C LEU A 130 -5.95 2.32 12.13
N LEU A 131 -4.72 1.81 12.28
CA LEU A 131 -3.62 2.52 12.92
C LEU A 131 -3.25 3.81 12.16
N LEU A 132 -3.16 3.74 10.82
CA LEU A 132 -2.82 4.90 9.98
C LEU A 132 -3.90 5.99 10.03
N LEU A 133 -5.16 5.62 10.25
CA LEU A 133 -6.30 6.54 10.28
C LEU A 133 -6.72 6.98 11.70
N ALA A 134 -6.14 6.38 12.75
CA ALA A 134 -6.47 6.69 14.13
C ALA A 134 -6.00 8.10 14.53
N ARG A 135 -6.88 8.82 15.23
CA ARG A 135 -6.55 10.09 15.90
C ARG A 135 -5.85 9.78 17.22
N ALA A 136 -4.64 10.26 17.36
CA ALA A 136 -3.81 10.05 18.54
C ALA A 136 -2.94 11.29 18.80
N ASP A 137 -2.38 11.39 20.00
CA ASP A 137 -1.47 12.48 20.34
C ASP A 137 -0.12 12.27 19.63
N PRO A 138 0.59 13.34 19.19
CA PRO A 138 1.82 13.23 18.42
C PRO A 138 2.94 12.45 19.13
N PRO A 139 3.84 11.79 18.40
CA PRO A 139 5.00 11.11 18.97
C PRO A 139 6.03 12.08 19.55
N ARG A 140 7.00 11.54 20.29
CA ARG A 140 8.17 12.31 20.74
C ARG A 140 8.99 12.77 19.53
N GLY A 141 9.42 14.02 19.57
CA GLY A 141 10.20 14.62 18.49
C GLY A 141 9.37 15.15 17.32
N ALA A 142 8.03 15.04 17.37
CA ALA A 142 7.13 15.61 16.36
C ALA A 142 7.45 17.10 16.12
N GLY A 143 7.79 17.41 14.88
CA GLY A 143 8.24 18.73 14.45
C GLY A 143 7.25 19.41 13.51
N ALA A 144 7.64 20.59 13.01
CA ALA A 144 6.83 21.37 12.05
C ALA A 144 6.79 20.76 10.63
N GLU A 145 7.48 19.64 10.41
CA GLU A 145 7.50 18.92 9.12
C GLU A 145 6.39 17.87 9.02
N ASP A 146 5.68 17.58 10.13
CA ASP A 146 4.59 16.60 10.22
C ASP A 146 4.96 15.26 9.54
N ALA A 147 6.15 14.75 9.85
CA ALA A 147 6.73 13.62 9.14
C ALA A 147 5.95 12.33 9.38
N MET A 148 5.40 12.16 10.58
CA MET A 148 4.49 11.05 10.90
C MET A 148 3.18 11.12 10.10
N PHE A 149 2.58 12.30 9.94
CA PHE A 149 1.41 12.50 9.08
C PHE A 149 1.69 12.12 7.63
N LEU A 150 2.80 12.60 7.06
CA LEU A 150 3.18 12.27 5.68
C LEU A 150 3.52 10.78 5.52
N ALA A 151 4.18 10.15 6.48
CA ALA A 151 4.48 8.72 6.44
C ALA A 151 3.20 7.86 6.41
N ARG A 152 2.16 8.26 7.17
CA ARG A 152 0.86 7.58 7.16
C ARG A 152 0.17 7.70 5.80
N ILE A 153 0.15 8.90 5.22
CA ILE A 153 -0.37 9.12 3.87
C ILE A 153 0.40 8.28 2.87
N ASP A 154 1.74 8.36 2.88
CA ASP A 154 2.58 7.64 1.93
C ASP A 154 2.33 6.13 2.05
N LYS A 155 2.18 5.55 3.24
CA LYS A 155 1.81 4.14 3.37
C LYS A 155 0.42 3.84 2.80
N LEU A 156 -0.58 4.69 3.01
CA LEU A 156 -1.90 4.49 2.39
C LEU A 156 -1.83 4.51 0.85
N LEU A 157 -1.02 5.38 0.26
CA LEU A 157 -0.77 5.38 -1.19
C LEU A 157 -0.03 4.11 -1.66
N ASP A 158 0.95 3.62 -0.90
CA ASP A 158 1.68 2.36 -1.20
C ASP A 158 0.74 1.14 -1.16
N LEU A 159 -0.27 1.17 -0.28
CA LEU A 159 -1.37 0.20 -0.19
C LEU A 159 -2.51 0.45 -1.20
N ALA A 160 -2.39 1.47 -2.05
CA ALA A 160 -3.41 1.92 -2.99
C ALA A 160 -4.77 2.32 -2.36
N ARG A 161 -4.79 2.63 -1.05
CA ARG A 161 -5.94 3.14 -0.27
C ARG A 161 -6.12 4.64 -0.51
N LEU A 162 -6.41 5.01 -1.76
CA LEU A 162 -6.41 6.41 -2.20
C LEU A 162 -7.53 7.23 -1.58
N GLU A 163 -8.72 6.64 -1.39
CA GLU A 163 -9.85 7.32 -0.76
C GLU A 163 -9.59 7.61 0.73
N GLU A 164 -8.99 6.67 1.45
CA GLU A 164 -8.60 6.84 2.85
C GLU A 164 -7.49 7.88 3.01
N ALA A 165 -6.51 7.89 2.09
CA ALA A 165 -5.46 8.91 2.06
C ALA A 165 -6.05 10.30 1.79
N GLU A 166 -6.96 10.43 0.81
CA GLU A 166 -7.65 11.68 0.52
C GLU A 166 -8.50 12.15 1.71
N ALA A 167 -9.21 11.24 2.38
CA ALA A 167 -10.00 11.57 3.56
C ALA A 167 -9.12 12.08 4.71
N LEU A 168 -7.98 11.43 4.98
CA LEU A 168 -7.03 11.85 6.02
C LEU A 168 -6.45 13.23 5.71
N ILE A 169 -6.08 13.49 4.45
CA ILE A 169 -5.63 14.81 4.01
C ILE A 169 -6.76 15.85 4.16
N GLY A 170 -7.99 15.50 3.80
CA GLY A 170 -9.16 16.36 3.95
C GLY A 170 -9.40 16.76 5.42
N ALA A 171 -9.18 15.85 6.36
CA ALA A 171 -9.29 16.11 7.79
C ALA A 171 -8.20 17.05 8.33
N ALA A 172 -7.00 17.01 7.74
CA ALA A 172 -5.89 17.92 8.06
C ALA A 172 -6.05 19.30 7.39
N GLY A 173 -6.74 19.35 6.24
CA GLY A 173 -6.84 20.51 5.37
C GLY A 173 -5.76 20.51 4.28
N VAL A 174 -6.17 20.86 3.06
CA VAL A 174 -5.30 20.87 1.85
C VAL A 174 -4.44 22.13 1.71
N GLU A 175 -4.34 22.95 2.76
CA GLU A 175 -3.62 24.23 2.70
C GLU A 175 -2.12 24.08 2.94
N HIS A 176 -1.69 22.96 3.53
CA HIS A 176 -0.27 22.67 3.73
C HIS A 176 0.36 22.14 2.43
N PRO A 177 1.49 22.72 1.94
CA PRO A 177 2.07 22.34 0.65
C PRO A 177 2.39 20.84 0.51
N ALA A 178 2.93 20.20 1.56
CA ALA A 178 3.25 18.77 1.49
C ALA A 178 1.99 17.89 1.38
N ALA A 179 0.93 18.22 2.13
CA ALA A 179 -0.36 17.53 2.04
C ALA A 179 -1.03 17.77 0.68
N PHE A 180 -0.98 19.01 0.17
CA PHE A 180 -1.50 19.35 -1.16
C PHE A 180 -0.82 18.55 -2.28
N ARG A 181 0.50 18.32 -2.19
CA ARG A 181 1.23 17.51 -3.18
C ARG A 181 0.68 16.08 -3.25
N ARG A 182 0.48 15.44 -2.10
CA ARG A 182 -0.10 14.09 -2.04
C ARG A 182 -1.53 14.06 -2.55
N TRP A 183 -2.32 15.06 -2.16
CA TRP A 183 -3.67 15.20 -2.67
C TRP A 183 -3.72 15.39 -4.19
N PHE A 184 -2.80 16.17 -4.76
CA PHE A 184 -2.69 16.33 -6.22
C PHE A 184 -2.30 15.03 -6.91
N ASP A 185 -1.33 14.29 -6.38
CA ASP A 185 -0.95 12.96 -6.89
C ASP A 185 -2.13 11.98 -6.84
N ILE A 186 -2.89 11.94 -5.73
CA ILE A 186 -4.12 11.14 -5.60
C ILE A 186 -5.16 11.59 -6.64
N SER A 187 -5.38 12.90 -6.79
CA SER A 187 -6.37 13.44 -7.72
C SER A 187 -6.07 13.06 -9.17
N LEU A 188 -4.79 13.01 -9.54
CA LEU A 188 -4.35 12.57 -10.87
C LEU A 188 -4.64 11.08 -11.11
N LEU A 189 -4.43 10.22 -10.10
CA LEU A 189 -4.70 8.78 -10.18
C LEU A 189 -6.21 8.48 -10.23
N MET A 190 -7.01 9.25 -9.49
CA MET A 190 -8.47 9.09 -9.41
C MET A 190 -9.21 9.79 -10.56
N GLY A 191 -8.54 10.64 -11.34
CA GLY A 191 -9.17 11.42 -12.41
C GLY A 191 -9.99 12.62 -11.92
N THR A 192 -9.74 13.08 -10.70
CA THR A 192 -10.41 14.23 -10.06
C THR A 192 -9.56 15.51 -10.15
N GLU A 193 -8.51 15.52 -10.98
CA GLU A 193 -7.49 16.59 -11.02
C GLU A 193 -8.04 17.99 -11.32
N ASN A 194 -9.24 18.11 -11.93
CA ASN A 194 -9.85 19.41 -12.19
C ASN A 194 -10.08 20.21 -10.91
N VAL A 195 -10.46 19.55 -9.82
CA VAL A 195 -10.67 20.18 -8.51
C VAL A 195 -9.32 20.66 -7.95
N ALA A 196 -8.32 19.80 -8.00
CA ALA A 196 -6.98 20.15 -7.53
C ALA A 196 -6.31 21.26 -8.36
N CYS A 197 -6.50 21.25 -9.67
CA CYS A 197 -6.01 22.32 -10.55
C CYS A 197 -6.74 23.65 -10.31
N ALA A 198 -8.05 23.65 -10.02
CA ALA A 198 -8.76 24.87 -9.65
C ALA A 198 -8.22 25.46 -8.34
N GLN A 199 -8.00 24.62 -7.34
CA GLN A 199 -7.39 25.02 -6.07
C GLN A 199 -6.00 25.61 -6.29
N MET A 200 -5.15 24.96 -7.11
CA MET A 200 -3.80 25.42 -7.44
C MET A 200 -3.79 26.79 -8.13
N GLN A 201 -4.77 27.08 -9.00
CA GLN A 201 -4.87 28.39 -9.66
C GLN A 201 -5.16 29.52 -8.68
N THR A 202 -6.05 29.28 -7.71
CA THR A 202 -6.38 30.28 -6.68
C THR A 202 -5.23 30.49 -5.69
N ARG A 203 -4.37 29.49 -5.51
CA ARG A 203 -3.22 29.51 -4.61
C ARG A 203 -1.96 28.97 -5.30
N PRO A 204 -1.31 29.75 -6.19
CA PRO A 204 -0.15 29.28 -6.95
C PRO A 204 1.04 28.81 -6.11
N ALA A 205 1.13 29.28 -4.85
CA ALA A 205 2.16 28.86 -3.90
C ALA A 205 2.06 27.37 -3.50
N LEU A 206 0.92 26.71 -3.73
CA LEU A 206 0.73 25.28 -3.47
C LEU A 206 1.26 24.40 -4.61
N ALA A 207 1.59 24.97 -5.77
CA ALA A 207 2.04 24.20 -6.93
C ALA A 207 3.30 23.36 -6.59
N PRO A 208 3.26 22.02 -6.75
CA PRO A 208 4.37 21.14 -6.42
C PRO A 208 5.64 21.47 -7.19
N THR A 209 5.47 21.74 -8.48
CA THR A 209 6.51 21.87 -9.51
C THR A 209 5.97 22.75 -10.66
N LEU A 210 6.87 23.27 -11.50
CA LEU A 210 6.44 24.01 -12.70
C LEU A 210 5.70 23.13 -13.73
N PRO A 211 6.09 21.86 -14.00
CA PRO A 211 5.28 20.93 -14.77
C PRO A 211 3.82 20.81 -14.30
N ALA A 212 3.60 20.67 -12.98
CA ALA A 212 2.25 20.57 -12.43
C ALA A 212 1.44 21.85 -12.69
N ARG A 213 2.09 23.02 -12.60
CA ARG A 213 1.48 24.31 -12.92
C ARG A 213 1.13 24.43 -14.41
N VAL A 214 2.03 24.02 -15.31
CA VAL A 214 1.77 24.00 -16.77
C VAL A 214 0.56 23.12 -17.06
N PHE A 215 0.54 21.90 -16.52
CA PHE A 215 -0.58 20.98 -16.65
C PHE A 215 -1.89 21.62 -16.17
N CYS A 216 -1.93 22.19 -14.96
CA CYS A 216 -3.15 22.77 -14.43
C CYS A 216 -3.62 24.04 -15.14
N LEU A 217 -2.71 24.88 -15.68
CA LEU A 217 -3.10 26.02 -16.52
C LEU A 217 -3.78 25.55 -17.81
N ALA A 218 -3.20 24.57 -18.49
CA ALA A 218 -3.76 23.99 -19.70
C ALA A 218 -5.11 23.28 -19.45
N ARG A 219 -5.21 22.48 -18.37
CA ARG A 219 -6.46 21.79 -18.01
C ARG A 219 -7.63 22.74 -17.75
N GLN A 220 -7.33 23.96 -17.28
CA GLN A 220 -8.31 25.02 -17.05
C GLN A 220 -8.49 25.95 -18.25
N GLY A 221 -7.84 25.67 -19.39
CA GLY A 221 -8.01 26.37 -20.65
C GLY A 221 -7.10 27.59 -20.86
N ASP A 222 -6.18 27.90 -19.94
CA ASP A 222 -5.21 28.98 -20.10
C ASP A 222 -3.92 28.48 -20.77
N TRP A 223 -4.05 28.09 -22.05
CA TRP A 223 -2.96 27.56 -22.87
C TRP A 223 -1.80 28.54 -23.03
N ASN A 224 -2.10 29.84 -23.14
CA ASN A 224 -1.08 30.88 -23.28
C ASN A 224 -0.23 30.99 -22.01
N ALA A 225 -0.86 31.02 -20.83
CA ALA A 225 -0.12 31.03 -19.58
C ALA A 225 0.66 29.72 -19.37
N ALA A 226 0.11 28.58 -19.79
CA ALA A 226 0.79 27.30 -19.72
C ALA A 226 2.08 27.31 -20.58
N ALA A 227 2.00 27.76 -21.83
CA ALA A 227 3.16 27.86 -22.73
C ALA A 227 4.21 28.86 -22.21
N LEU A 228 3.79 30.02 -21.70
CA LEU A 228 4.71 30.99 -21.07
C LEU A 228 5.40 30.39 -19.83
N THR A 229 4.66 29.65 -19.02
CA THR A 229 5.19 28.98 -17.83
C THR A 229 6.21 27.92 -18.22
N LEU A 230 5.95 27.13 -19.27
CA LEU A 230 6.89 26.14 -19.80
C LEU A 230 8.17 26.81 -20.31
N GLY A 231 8.05 27.88 -21.11
CA GLY A 231 9.21 28.65 -21.59
C GLY A 231 10.05 29.24 -20.46
N THR A 232 9.40 29.70 -19.38
CA THR A 232 10.09 30.17 -18.17
C THR A 232 10.80 29.03 -17.45
N ALA A 233 10.13 27.89 -17.28
CA ALA A 233 10.68 26.71 -16.62
C ALA A 233 11.94 26.20 -17.34
N ARG A 234 11.90 26.15 -18.68
CA ARG A 234 13.06 25.85 -19.52
C ARG A 234 14.21 26.84 -19.31
N ALA A 235 13.92 28.14 -19.36
CA ALA A 235 14.94 29.18 -19.26
C ALA A 235 15.73 29.14 -17.94
N ILE A 236 15.10 28.69 -16.85
CA ILE A 236 15.73 28.57 -15.54
C ILE A 236 16.18 27.14 -15.21
N GLY A 237 16.06 26.18 -16.14
CA GLY A 237 16.46 24.79 -15.95
C GLY A 237 15.61 24.02 -14.93
N ALA A 238 14.35 24.41 -14.75
CA ALA A 238 13.41 23.78 -13.80
C ALA A 238 12.57 22.63 -14.42
N VAL A 239 12.86 22.27 -15.67
CA VAL A 239 12.35 21.08 -16.37
C VAL A 239 13.51 20.42 -17.11
N SER A 240 13.52 19.09 -17.13
CA SER A 240 14.42 18.30 -17.97
C SER A 240 13.99 18.33 -19.44
N ASP A 241 14.90 17.99 -20.36
CA ASP A 241 14.59 17.92 -21.79
C ASP A 241 13.42 16.95 -22.09
N ALA A 242 13.34 15.84 -21.36
CA ALA A 242 12.26 14.86 -21.48
C ALA A 242 10.91 15.42 -21.01
N GLU A 243 10.90 16.17 -19.90
CA GLU A 243 9.68 16.84 -19.41
C GLU A 243 9.26 17.99 -20.32
N GLU A 244 10.21 18.75 -20.87
CA GLU A 244 9.95 19.81 -21.84
C GLU A 244 9.25 19.26 -23.08
N GLU A 245 9.79 18.19 -23.66
CA GLU A 245 9.22 17.55 -24.85
C GLU A 245 7.81 17.02 -24.57
N LEU A 246 7.62 16.31 -23.45
CA LEU A 246 6.31 15.79 -23.03
C LEU A 246 5.28 16.91 -22.85
N LEU A 247 5.64 18.00 -22.16
CA LEU A 247 4.76 19.15 -21.94
C LEU A 247 4.48 19.91 -23.24
N THR A 248 5.46 20.00 -24.14
CA THR A 248 5.27 20.63 -25.46
C THR A 248 4.23 19.89 -26.28
N ARG A 249 4.32 18.56 -26.37
CA ARG A 249 3.31 17.72 -27.05
C ARG A 249 1.94 17.79 -26.39
N PHE A 250 1.90 17.91 -25.07
CA PHE A 250 0.64 18.10 -24.34
C PHE A 250 -0.02 19.45 -24.63
N LEU A 251 0.76 20.52 -24.81
CA LEU A 251 0.23 21.85 -25.11
C LEU A 251 -0.13 22.06 -26.59
N ASP A 252 0.52 21.33 -27.50
CA ASP A 252 0.29 21.40 -28.94
C ASP A 252 0.06 20.00 -29.54
N PRO A 253 -1.20 19.58 -29.71
CA PRO A 253 -1.54 18.28 -30.29
C PRO A 253 -1.00 18.07 -31.71
N ALA A 254 -0.81 19.13 -32.50
CA ALA A 254 -0.28 18.99 -33.85
C ALA A 254 1.18 18.51 -33.85
N ILE A 255 1.97 18.94 -32.85
CA ILE A 255 3.33 18.44 -32.65
C ILE A 255 3.31 16.96 -32.24
N ALA A 256 2.35 16.56 -31.41
CA ALA A 256 2.22 15.17 -30.96
C ALA A 256 1.92 14.21 -32.13
N GLU A 257 0.99 14.56 -33.02
CA GLU A 257 0.58 13.70 -34.15
C GLU A 257 1.70 13.42 -35.16
N ASP A 258 2.58 14.40 -35.39
CA ASP A 258 3.66 14.32 -36.38
C ASP A 258 4.99 13.77 -35.82
N SER A 259 5.04 13.49 -34.51
CA SER A 259 6.26 13.08 -33.83
C SER A 259 6.41 11.57 -33.67
N ALA A 260 7.66 11.09 -33.58
CA ALA A 260 7.92 9.72 -33.17
C ALA A 260 7.52 9.52 -31.69
N PRO A 261 7.07 8.31 -31.28
CA PRO A 261 6.70 8.03 -29.89
C PRO A 261 7.81 8.42 -28.91
N LEU A 262 7.41 8.90 -27.73
CA LEU A 262 8.35 9.24 -26.67
C LEU A 262 9.04 7.99 -26.14
N ALA A 263 10.28 8.16 -25.67
CA ALA A 263 10.92 7.14 -24.86
C ALA A 263 10.11 6.92 -23.57
N ALA A 264 10.15 5.70 -23.03
CA ALA A 264 9.60 5.45 -21.70
C ALA A 264 10.33 6.31 -20.66
N PRO A 265 9.62 6.90 -19.68
CA PRO A 265 10.25 7.75 -18.69
C PRO A 265 11.10 6.92 -17.72
N ASP A 266 12.23 7.46 -17.29
CA ASP A 266 13.09 6.83 -16.27
C ASP A 266 12.36 6.69 -14.91
N ARG A 267 11.42 7.59 -14.64
CA ARG A 267 10.62 7.61 -13.43
C ARG A 267 9.19 8.04 -13.74
N LEU A 268 8.23 7.19 -13.37
CA LEU A 268 6.81 7.47 -13.61
C LEU A 268 6.17 8.09 -12.35
N SER A 269 5.80 9.36 -12.44
CA SER A 269 4.90 10.01 -11.48
C SER A 269 3.45 10.00 -11.97
N PRO A 270 2.45 10.21 -11.09
CA PRO A 270 1.05 10.37 -11.52
C PRO A 270 0.86 11.47 -12.56
N LEU A 271 1.62 12.57 -12.45
CA LEU A 271 1.57 13.67 -13.43
C LEU A 271 2.10 13.22 -14.79
N ILE A 272 3.27 12.56 -14.81
CA ILE A 272 3.86 12.04 -16.05
C ILE A 272 2.90 11.01 -16.68
N PHE A 273 2.37 10.08 -15.88
CA PHE A 273 1.39 9.11 -16.35
C PHE A 273 0.18 9.77 -17.02
N ARG A 274 -0.41 10.80 -16.39
CA ARG A 274 -1.55 11.54 -16.96
C ARG A 274 -1.18 12.35 -18.20
N LEU A 275 0.04 12.87 -18.30
CA LEU A 275 0.53 13.55 -19.50
C LEU A 275 0.68 12.58 -20.68
N TYR A 276 1.27 11.41 -20.47
CA TYR A 276 1.37 10.36 -21.50
C TYR A 276 -0.01 9.90 -21.98
N GLU A 277 -0.96 9.71 -21.06
CA GLU A 277 -2.34 9.40 -21.40
C GLU A 277 -2.99 10.51 -22.24
N ALA A 278 -2.76 11.79 -21.87
CA ALA A 278 -3.35 12.93 -22.56
C ALA A 278 -2.83 13.13 -24.01
N ILE A 279 -1.60 12.69 -24.31
CA ILE A 279 -1.03 12.75 -25.67
C ILE A 279 -1.31 11.46 -26.48
N GLY A 280 -2.09 10.52 -25.95
CA GLY A 280 -2.40 9.26 -26.63
C GLY A 280 -1.31 8.18 -26.56
N GLU A 281 -0.30 8.37 -25.71
CA GLU A 281 0.79 7.41 -25.47
C GLU A 281 0.66 6.74 -24.08
N GLY A 282 -0.58 6.45 -23.66
CA GLY A 282 -0.89 5.89 -22.35
C GLY A 282 -0.17 4.57 -22.05
N MET A 283 0.18 4.36 -20.77
CA MET A 283 0.92 3.19 -20.31
C MET A 283 -0.01 2.15 -19.69
N PRO A 284 0.23 0.84 -19.90
CA PRO A 284 -0.55 -0.20 -19.25
C PRO A 284 -0.30 -0.23 -17.74
N THR A 285 -1.35 -0.20 -16.93
CA THR A 285 -1.25 -0.17 -15.45
C THR A 285 -0.95 -1.54 -14.83
N ALA A 286 -0.98 -2.62 -15.61
CA ALA A 286 -0.73 -3.99 -15.17
C ALA A 286 0.65 -4.17 -14.49
N SER A 287 1.67 -3.51 -15.01
CA SER A 287 3.05 -3.56 -14.52
C SER A 287 3.44 -2.40 -13.61
N LEU A 288 2.52 -1.46 -13.38
CA LEU A 288 2.76 -0.28 -12.54
C LEU A 288 2.44 -0.58 -11.06
N PRO A 289 2.93 0.26 -10.13
CA PRO A 289 2.51 0.22 -8.74
C PRO A 289 0.99 0.21 -8.61
N LEU A 290 0.47 -0.50 -7.61
CA LEU A 290 -0.96 -0.80 -7.51
C LEU A 290 -1.86 0.44 -7.53
N ALA A 291 -1.40 1.57 -6.98
CA ALA A 291 -2.12 2.83 -6.99
C ALA A 291 -2.51 3.32 -8.39
N PHE A 292 -1.73 3.00 -9.44
CA PHE A 292 -2.06 3.35 -10.83
C PHE A 292 -3.24 2.54 -11.39
N ALA A 293 -3.60 1.40 -10.79
CA ALA A 293 -4.76 0.63 -11.23
C ALA A 293 -6.08 1.39 -11.06
N HIS A 294 -6.15 2.37 -10.15
CA HIS A 294 -7.32 3.25 -10.00
C HIS A 294 -7.64 4.03 -11.28
N ALA A 295 -6.64 4.33 -12.10
CA ALA A 295 -6.84 5.04 -13.37
C ALA A 295 -7.70 4.24 -14.37
N GLU A 296 -7.75 2.91 -14.25
CA GLU A 296 -8.59 2.05 -15.10
C GLU A 296 -10.07 2.06 -14.69
N LEU A 297 -10.38 2.46 -13.45
CA LEU A 297 -11.75 2.44 -12.90
C LEU A 297 -12.59 3.65 -13.32
N ARG A 298 -12.04 4.55 -14.16
CA ARG A 298 -12.72 5.77 -14.62
C ARG A 298 -13.70 5.54 -15.79
N GLY A 299 -13.89 4.28 -16.20
CA GLY A 299 -14.78 3.91 -17.30
C GLY A 299 -14.29 4.33 -18.70
N LEU A 300 -13.00 4.68 -18.83
CA LEU A 300 -12.37 5.02 -20.11
C LEU A 300 -11.70 3.80 -20.78
N SER A 301 -11.40 2.78 -19.99
CA SER A 301 -10.69 1.59 -20.42
C SER A 301 -11.65 0.52 -20.94
N ALA A 302 -11.11 -0.43 -21.70
CA ALA A 302 -11.88 -1.61 -22.07
C ALA A 302 -12.31 -2.36 -20.80
N TRP A 303 -13.55 -2.88 -20.78
CA TRP A 303 -14.12 -3.53 -19.59
C TRP A 303 -13.23 -4.64 -19.03
N ARG A 304 -12.55 -5.42 -19.89
CA ARG A 304 -11.58 -6.42 -19.42
C ARG A 304 -10.49 -5.81 -18.52
N THR A 305 -9.91 -4.68 -18.94
CA THR A 305 -8.87 -3.96 -18.18
C THR A 305 -9.41 -3.42 -16.87
N GLU A 306 -10.63 -2.89 -16.88
CA GLU A 306 -11.33 -2.42 -15.67
C GLU A 306 -11.53 -3.58 -14.67
N VAL A 307 -11.98 -4.75 -15.14
CA VAL A 307 -12.14 -5.95 -14.30
C VAL A 307 -10.79 -6.42 -13.74
N GLU A 308 -9.74 -6.50 -14.56
CA GLU A 308 -8.39 -6.89 -14.10
C GLU A 308 -7.83 -5.93 -13.05
N ALA A 309 -8.04 -4.62 -13.21
CA ALA A 309 -7.65 -3.61 -12.24
C ALA A 309 -8.46 -3.72 -10.94
N ALA A 310 -9.78 -3.88 -11.04
CA ALA A 310 -10.66 -4.04 -9.90
C ALA A 310 -10.32 -5.30 -9.09
N GLU A 311 -10.04 -6.43 -9.74
CA GLU A 311 -9.60 -7.65 -9.07
C GLU A 311 -8.28 -7.44 -8.30
N ARG A 312 -7.30 -6.77 -8.92
CA ARG A 312 -6.01 -6.45 -8.26
C ARG A 312 -6.19 -5.56 -7.04
N LEU A 313 -7.02 -4.52 -7.16
CA LEU A 313 -7.30 -3.59 -6.07
C LEU A 313 -8.08 -4.28 -4.95
N ALA A 314 -9.14 -5.02 -5.28
CA ALA A 314 -9.98 -5.72 -4.30
C ALA A 314 -9.21 -6.81 -3.54
N ARG A 315 -8.28 -7.53 -4.20
CA ARG A 315 -7.39 -8.49 -3.54
C ARG A 315 -6.51 -7.82 -2.48
N ALA A 316 -6.06 -6.60 -2.73
CA ALA A 316 -5.31 -5.81 -1.75
C ALA A 316 -6.23 -5.06 -0.76
N GLY A 317 -7.55 -5.19 -0.87
CA GLY A 317 -8.55 -4.42 -0.12
C GLY A 317 -8.61 -2.93 -0.48
N ALA A 318 -7.96 -2.50 -1.57
CA ALA A 318 -7.79 -1.09 -1.93
C ALA A 318 -9.04 -0.44 -2.54
N ILE A 319 -10.06 -1.26 -2.82
CA ILE A 319 -11.41 -0.80 -3.15
C ILE A 319 -12.41 -1.61 -2.34
N PRO A 320 -13.59 -1.03 -2.03
CA PRO A 320 -14.66 -1.77 -1.37
C PRO A 320 -15.15 -2.93 -2.27
N PRO A 321 -15.52 -4.08 -1.70
CA PRO A 321 -16.05 -5.21 -2.48
C PRO A 321 -17.27 -4.86 -3.36
N GLN A 322 -18.06 -3.86 -2.93
CA GLN A 322 -19.22 -3.36 -3.68
C GLN A 322 -18.81 -2.74 -5.02
N GLU A 323 -17.62 -2.12 -5.09
CA GLU A 323 -17.11 -1.55 -6.33
C GLU A 323 -16.67 -2.65 -7.31
N LEU A 324 -16.02 -3.70 -6.81
CA LEU A 324 -15.75 -4.90 -7.61
C LEU A 324 -17.05 -5.51 -8.16
N ALA A 325 -18.06 -5.64 -7.32
CA ALA A 325 -19.37 -6.16 -7.72
C ALA A 325 -20.01 -5.26 -8.79
N ARG A 326 -20.00 -3.94 -8.62
CA ARG A 326 -20.50 -2.98 -9.62
C ARG A 326 -19.86 -3.21 -10.99
N ILE A 327 -18.55 -3.41 -11.04
CA ILE A 327 -17.80 -3.64 -12.27
C ILE A 327 -18.10 -5.01 -12.89
N TYR A 328 -18.24 -6.05 -12.07
CA TYR A 328 -18.63 -7.38 -12.56
C TYR A 328 -20.04 -7.37 -13.16
N LEU A 329 -20.96 -6.59 -12.59
CA LEU A 329 -22.35 -6.50 -13.02
C LEU A 329 -22.60 -5.52 -14.19
N SER A 330 -21.58 -4.79 -14.65
CA SER A 330 -21.74 -3.71 -15.65
C SER A 330 -21.83 -4.19 -17.10
N GLY A 331 -21.60 -5.48 -17.38
CA GLY A 331 -21.59 -6.02 -18.74
C GLY A 331 -21.92 -7.50 -18.80
N THR A 332 -21.91 -8.06 -20.03
CA THR A 332 -22.12 -9.49 -20.26
C THR A 332 -20.78 -10.13 -20.66
N PRO A 333 -20.36 -11.24 -20.03
CA PRO A 333 -19.11 -11.93 -20.34
C PRO A 333 -18.88 -12.09 -21.85
N ALA A 334 -17.75 -11.58 -22.34
CA ALA A 334 -17.47 -11.51 -23.78
C ALA A 334 -16.95 -12.83 -24.37
N ALA A 335 -16.47 -13.76 -23.53
CA ALA A 335 -15.95 -15.06 -23.92
C ALA A 335 -16.06 -16.06 -22.77
N SER A 336 -15.73 -17.34 -23.03
CA SER A 336 -15.62 -18.37 -22.00
C SER A 336 -14.22 -18.42 -21.38
N GLY A 337 -14.15 -18.63 -20.05
CA GLY A 337 -12.92 -18.96 -19.33
C GLY A 337 -12.16 -17.77 -18.73
N GLY A 338 -11.32 -18.07 -17.75
CA GLY A 338 -10.47 -17.08 -17.08
C GLY A 338 -11.30 -16.04 -16.33
N ILE A 339 -11.03 -14.75 -16.62
CA ILE A 339 -11.74 -13.63 -15.98
C ILE A 339 -13.25 -13.67 -16.20
N TRP A 340 -13.68 -14.10 -17.38
CA TRP A 340 -15.09 -14.13 -17.74
C TRP A 340 -15.89 -15.20 -17.02
N GLU A 341 -15.23 -16.30 -16.66
CA GLU A 341 -15.84 -17.35 -15.85
C GLU A 341 -16.09 -16.88 -14.42
N ARG A 342 -15.15 -16.11 -13.84
CA ARG A 342 -15.36 -15.46 -12.53
C ARG A 342 -16.50 -14.44 -12.58
N VAL A 343 -16.52 -13.59 -13.61
CA VAL A 343 -17.60 -12.61 -13.79
C VAL A 343 -18.96 -13.31 -13.92
N ASP A 344 -19.07 -14.33 -14.77
CA ASP A 344 -20.31 -15.10 -14.93
C ASP A 344 -20.76 -15.77 -13.62
N ALA A 345 -19.84 -16.42 -12.90
CA ALA A 345 -20.14 -17.08 -11.63
C ALA A 345 -20.70 -16.10 -10.59
N VAL A 346 -20.12 -14.89 -10.48
CA VAL A 346 -20.64 -13.85 -9.59
C VAL A 346 -21.99 -13.31 -10.07
N GLN A 347 -22.20 -13.12 -11.37
CA GLN A 347 -23.49 -12.69 -11.93
C GLN A 347 -24.59 -13.74 -11.72
N VAL A 348 -24.27 -15.03 -11.80
CA VAL A 348 -25.19 -16.13 -11.50
C VAL A 348 -25.53 -16.13 -10.01
N LEU A 349 -24.51 -16.03 -9.15
CA LEU A 349 -24.69 -15.99 -7.70
C LEU A 349 -25.54 -14.79 -7.25
N ASP A 350 -25.26 -13.60 -7.77
CA ASP A 350 -26.00 -12.38 -7.45
C ASP A 350 -27.48 -12.50 -7.82
N ARG A 351 -27.79 -13.01 -9.02
CA ARG A 351 -29.18 -13.29 -9.44
C ARG A 351 -29.89 -14.31 -8.56
N ALA A 352 -29.18 -15.34 -8.09
CA ALA A 352 -29.74 -16.34 -7.18
C ALA A 352 -30.04 -15.73 -5.80
N LEU A 353 -29.14 -14.88 -5.28
CA LEU A 353 -29.34 -14.14 -4.04
C LEU A 353 -30.53 -13.16 -4.13
N ASP A 354 -30.64 -12.41 -5.24
CA ASP A 354 -31.72 -11.45 -5.49
C ASP A 354 -33.10 -12.12 -5.54
N ARG A 355 -33.18 -13.30 -6.15
CA ARG A 355 -34.43 -14.07 -6.27
C ARG A 355 -34.78 -14.87 -5.02
N GLY A 356 -33.82 -15.03 -4.11
CA GLY A 356 -33.94 -15.94 -2.97
C GLY A 356 -34.12 -17.40 -3.40
N ASP A 357 -33.46 -17.80 -4.49
CA ASP A 357 -33.54 -19.16 -5.03
C ASP A 357 -32.47 -20.06 -4.38
N ASP A 358 -32.82 -20.69 -3.26
CA ASP A 358 -31.88 -21.52 -2.49
C ASP A 358 -31.40 -22.76 -3.27
N ALA A 359 -32.18 -23.24 -4.25
CA ALA A 359 -31.76 -24.32 -5.13
C ALA A 359 -30.67 -23.85 -6.12
N ALA A 360 -30.83 -22.66 -6.71
CA ALA A 360 -29.78 -22.06 -7.53
C ALA A 360 -28.53 -21.70 -6.72
N LEU A 361 -28.69 -21.25 -5.46
CA LEU A 361 -27.58 -20.97 -4.56
C LEU A 361 -26.75 -22.21 -4.23
N ALA A 362 -27.39 -23.39 -4.19
CA ALA A 362 -26.72 -24.64 -3.88
C ALA A 362 -25.53 -24.94 -4.81
N ASP A 363 -25.66 -24.55 -6.08
CA ASP A 363 -24.63 -24.74 -7.12
C ASP A 363 -23.79 -23.48 -7.33
N ALA A 364 -24.42 -22.29 -7.33
CA ALA A 364 -23.73 -21.04 -7.65
C ALA A 364 -22.71 -20.60 -6.59
N LEU A 365 -23.02 -20.82 -5.31
CA LEU A 365 -22.17 -20.36 -4.22
C LEU A 365 -20.83 -21.12 -4.14
N PRO A 366 -20.79 -22.46 -4.14
CA PRO A 366 -19.52 -23.21 -4.17
C PRO A 366 -18.67 -22.87 -5.39
N LEU A 367 -19.28 -22.76 -6.58
CA LEU A 367 -18.56 -22.45 -7.81
C LEU A 367 -17.90 -21.06 -7.76
N ALA A 368 -18.65 -20.02 -7.35
CA ALA A 368 -18.10 -18.68 -7.22
C ALA A 368 -16.99 -18.63 -6.16
N ALA A 369 -17.17 -19.33 -5.03
CA ALA A 369 -16.16 -19.41 -3.99
C ALA A 369 -14.85 -20.05 -4.48
N GLU A 370 -14.94 -21.16 -5.22
CA GLU A 370 -13.78 -21.83 -5.83
C GLU A 370 -13.04 -20.91 -6.80
N LEU A 371 -13.76 -20.33 -7.76
CA LEU A 371 -13.18 -19.50 -8.82
C LEU A 371 -12.54 -18.21 -8.28
N LEU A 372 -13.12 -17.61 -7.25
CA LEU A 372 -12.58 -16.40 -6.62
C LEU A 372 -11.45 -16.72 -5.64
N SER A 373 -11.49 -17.87 -4.96
CA SER A 373 -10.38 -18.34 -4.11
C SER A 373 -9.10 -18.53 -4.93
N ALA A 374 -9.21 -19.08 -6.15
CA ALA A 374 -8.08 -19.30 -7.06
C ALA A 374 -7.33 -18.01 -7.46
N VAL A 375 -7.92 -16.83 -7.24
CA VAL A 375 -7.30 -15.52 -7.48
C VAL A 375 -7.25 -14.63 -6.23
N HIS A 376 -7.43 -15.23 -5.05
CA HIS A 376 -7.41 -14.59 -3.73
C HIS A 376 -8.47 -13.47 -3.54
N LEU A 377 -9.64 -13.63 -4.17
CA LEU A 377 -10.80 -12.73 -4.02
C LEU A 377 -11.86 -13.27 -3.05
N GLN A 378 -11.58 -14.40 -2.39
CA GLN A 378 -12.51 -15.00 -1.43
C GLN A 378 -12.92 -14.05 -0.29
N PRO A 379 -12.03 -13.21 0.30
CA PRO A 379 -12.46 -12.23 1.30
C PRO A 379 -13.42 -11.16 0.76
N ALA A 380 -13.20 -10.69 -0.47
CA ALA A 380 -14.10 -9.73 -1.12
C ALA A 380 -15.47 -10.37 -1.39
N LEU A 381 -15.50 -11.61 -1.89
CA LEU A 381 -16.72 -12.39 -2.04
C LEU A 381 -17.46 -12.54 -0.72
N ALA A 382 -16.75 -12.93 0.34
CA ALA A 382 -17.32 -13.13 1.67
C ALA A 382 -18.07 -11.89 2.17
N ARG A 383 -17.43 -10.71 2.09
CA ARG A 383 -18.04 -9.43 2.49
C ARG A 383 -19.28 -9.06 1.67
N LEU A 384 -19.37 -9.48 0.41
CA LEU A 384 -20.53 -9.25 -0.45
C LEU A 384 -21.71 -10.17 -0.12
N VAL A 385 -21.44 -11.44 0.18
CA VAL A 385 -22.49 -12.48 0.20
C VAL A 385 -22.88 -12.92 1.60
N ALA A 386 -21.97 -12.91 2.58
CA ALA A 386 -22.27 -13.43 3.92
C ALA A 386 -23.48 -12.73 4.58
N PRO A 387 -23.63 -11.38 4.53
CA PRO A 387 -24.82 -10.73 5.09
C PRO A 387 -26.14 -11.14 4.41
N ARG A 388 -26.08 -11.52 3.13
CA ARG A 388 -27.26 -11.92 2.32
C ARG A 388 -27.61 -13.40 2.49
N LEU A 389 -26.68 -14.18 3.02
CA LEU A 389 -26.84 -15.62 3.31
C LEU A 389 -27.24 -15.89 4.76
N ALA A 390 -27.05 -14.93 5.66
CA ALA A 390 -27.38 -15.07 7.08
C ALA A 390 -28.84 -15.52 7.29
N GLY A 391 -29.02 -16.58 8.09
CA GLY A 391 -30.33 -17.15 8.42
C GLY A 391 -30.99 -18.01 7.34
N ARG A 392 -30.32 -18.29 6.21
CA ARG A 392 -30.82 -19.20 5.17
C ARG A 392 -30.45 -20.65 5.46
N GLU A 393 -31.37 -21.57 5.15
CA GLU A 393 -31.12 -23.01 5.20
C GLU A 393 -30.64 -23.52 3.84
N LEU A 394 -29.33 -23.73 3.69
CA LEU A 394 -28.73 -24.21 2.45
C LEU A 394 -28.44 -25.72 2.52
N PRO A 395 -28.41 -26.44 1.38
CA PRO A 395 -27.91 -27.81 1.33
C PRO A 395 -26.45 -27.91 1.81
N PRO A 396 -26.00 -29.07 2.33
CA PRO A 396 -24.74 -29.17 3.07
C PRO A 396 -23.48 -28.60 2.38
N PRO A 397 -23.22 -28.82 1.07
CA PRO A 397 -22.04 -28.23 0.41
C PRO A 397 -22.07 -26.70 0.37
N ALA A 398 -23.23 -26.12 0.10
CA ALA A 398 -23.41 -24.67 0.08
C ALA A 398 -23.44 -24.08 1.49
N ALA A 399 -24.01 -24.77 2.47
CA ALA A 399 -23.97 -24.37 3.88
C ALA A 399 -22.53 -24.33 4.42
N ALA A 400 -21.70 -25.34 4.11
CA ALA A 400 -20.28 -25.33 4.49
C ALA A 400 -19.50 -24.20 3.82
N THR A 401 -19.80 -23.91 2.54
CA THR A 401 -19.19 -22.77 1.82
C THR A 401 -19.61 -21.43 2.43
N ALA A 402 -20.92 -21.26 2.72
CA ALA A 402 -21.45 -20.07 3.36
C ALA A 402 -20.83 -19.85 4.74
N PHE A 403 -20.68 -20.92 5.53
CA PHE A 403 -20.02 -20.88 6.84
C PHE A 403 -18.57 -20.40 6.72
N ARG A 404 -17.76 -21.02 5.85
CA ARG A 404 -16.37 -20.62 5.63
C ARG A 404 -16.24 -19.17 5.17
N LEU A 405 -17.12 -18.69 4.29
CA LEU A 405 -17.13 -17.29 3.88
C LEU A 405 -17.51 -16.37 5.04
N ALA A 406 -18.52 -16.71 5.83
CA ALA A 406 -18.92 -15.91 6.98
C ALA A 406 -17.79 -15.75 8.02
N LEU A 407 -16.96 -16.78 8.20
CA LEU A 407 -15.77 -16.73 9.06
C LEU A 407 -14.69 -15.73 8.60
N LEU A 408 -14.74 -15.26 7.35
CA LEU A 408 -13.84 -14.23 6.81
C LEU A 408 -14.37 -12.80 6.99
N THR A 409 -15.52 -12.64 7.65
CA THR A 409 -16.20 -11.35 7.87
C THR A 409 -16.36 -11.05 9.35
N ASP A 410 -16.84 -9.86 9.69
CA ASP A 410 -17.06 -9.45 11.09
C ASP A 410 -18.21 -10.25 11.75
N ALA A 411 -19.01 -10.99 10.97
CA ALA A 411 -20.02 -11.91 11.46
C ALA A 411 -19.47 -13.30 11.84
N TYR A 412 -18.14 -13.48 11.92
CA TYR A 412 -17.52 -14.79 12.15
C TYR A 412 -18.01 -15.49 13.42
N GLU A 413 -18.19 -14.74 14.51
CA GLU A 413 -18.62 -15.30 15.79
C GLU A 413 -20.10 -15.70 15.76
N GLU A 414 -20.96 -14.83 15.23
CA GLU A 414 -22.39 -15.11 15.03
C GLU A 414 -22.61 -16.32 14.12
N ALA A 415 -21.86 -16.39 13.02
CA ALA A 415 -21.90 -17.51 12.09
C ALA A 415 -21.47 -18.82 12.75
N ALA A 416 -20.41 -18.78 13.58
CA ALA A 416 -19.98 -19.94 14.35
C ALA A 416 -21.02 -20.37 15.39
N GLN A 417 -21.80 -19.47 15.99
CA GLN A 417 -22.88 -19.85 16.91
C GLN A 417 -24.07 -20.48 16.17
N ALA A 418 -24.38 -20.01 14.96
CA ALA A 418 -25.53 -20.46 14.19
C ALA A 418 -25.30 -21.75 13.38
N TYR A 419 -24.04 -22.12 13.15
CA TYR A 419 -23.67 -23.27 12.33
C TYR A 419 -23.34 -24.51 13.18
N GLU A 420 -23.86 -25.68 12.77
CA GLU A 420 -23.54 -26.99 13.37
C GLU A 420 -22.43 -27.67 12.55
N PRO A 421 -21.18 -27.73 13.05
CA PRO A 421 -20.06 -28.29 12.31
C PRO A 421 -20.22 -29.79 12.01
N GLN A 422 -19.95 -30.19 10.76
CA GLN A 422 -20.04 -31.57 10.30
C GLN A 422 -18.66 -32.25 10.23
N THR A 423 -17.57 -31.47 10.08
CA THR A 423 -16.20 -31.99 9.96
C THR A 423 -15.30 -31.59 11.13
N GLU A 424 -14.15 -32.24 11.28
CA GLU A 424 -13.12 -31.85 12.28
C GLU A 424 -12.58 -30.45 12.02
N GLU A 425 -12.38 -30.10 10.74
CA GLU A 425 -11.93 -28.79 10.32
C GLU A 425 -12.95 -27.70 10.68
N GLU A 426 -14.24 -27.92 10.38
CA GLU A 426 -15.30 -26.97 10.75
C GLU A 426 -15.43 -26.82 12.27
N ARG A 427 -15.30 -27.92 13.03
CA ARG A 427 -15.28 -27.86 14.50
C ARG A 427 -14.12 -27.04 15.02
N PHE A 428 -12.93 -27.21 14.42
CA PHE A 428 -11.75 -26.43 14.77
C PHE A 428 -11.95 -24.93 14.48
N LEU A 429 -12.43 -24.58 13.28
CA LEU A 429 -12.68 -23.20 12.89
C LEU A 429 -13.76 -22.54 13.76
N ALA A 430 -14.87 -23.25 14.02
CA ALA A 430 -15.94 -22.75 14.89
C ALA A 430 -15.45 -22.52 16.33
N ALA A 431 -14.57 -23.38 16.84
CA ALA A 431 -13.99 -23.23 18.17
C ALA A 431 -13.11 -21.98 18.28
N ILE A 432 -12.26 -21.70 17.27
CA ILE A 432 -11.47 -20.45 17.20
C ILE A 432 -12.39 -19.23 17.10
N ALA A 433 -13.40 -19.27 16.24
CA ALA A 433 -14.37 -18.18 16.07
C ALA A 433 -15.10 -17.85 17.38
N ARG A 434 -15.50 -18.87 18.15
CA ARG A 434 -16.17 -18.72 19.45
C ARG A 434 -15.20 -18.36 20.60
N GLY A 435 -13.89 -18.32 20.34
CA GLY A 435 -12.87 -18.08 21.37
C GLY A 435 -12.65 -19.24 22.35
N ASP A 436 -13.12 -20.46 22.04
CA ASP A 436 -12.93 -21.65 22.87
C ASP A 436 -11.92 -22.63 22.23
N ALA A 437 -10.65 -22.27 22.29
CA ALA A 437 -9.56 -23.12 21.80
C ALA A 437 -9.15 -24.22 22.81
N SER A 438 -9.77 -24.30 23.98
CA SER A 438 -9.31 -25.16 25.08
C SER A 438 -9.52 -26.66 24.82
N ALA A 439 -10.55 -27.00 24.03
CA ALA A 439 -10.98 -28.36 23.75
C ALA A 439 -10.54 -28.88 22.37
N ILE A 440 -9.77 -28.10 21.60
CA ILE A 440 -9.30 -28.48 20.26
C ILE A 440 -7.80 -28.74 20.25
N ALA A 441 -7.38 -29.68 19.41
CA ALA A 441 -5.97 -29.97 19.14
C ALA A 441 -5.63 -29.55 17.71
N GLY A 442 -4.38 -29.11 17.48
CA GLY A 442 -3.90 -28.75 16.15
C GLY A 442 -3.14 -29.89 15.48
N ASP A 443 -3.61 -30.33 14.31
CA ASP A 443 -2.99 -31.42 13.56
C ASP A 443 -1.85 -30.92 12.65
N SER A 444 -1.96 -29.68 12.17
CA SER A 444 -0.92 -29.01 11.38
C SER A 444 -0.08 -28.02 12.21
N PRO A 445 1.14 -27.64 11.76
CA PRO A 445 1.91 -26.57 12.39
C PRO A 445 1.13 -25.25 12.50
N ARG A 446 0.34 -24.88 11.47
CA ARG A 446 -0.52 -23.69 11.47
C ARG A 446 -1.57 -23.76 12.58
N GLN A 447 -2.27 -24.89 12.69
CA GLN A 447 -3.28 -25.09 13.73
C GLN A 447 -2.67 -25.09 15.13
N ARG A 448 -1.50 -25.72 15.33
CA ARG A 448 -0.81 -25.69 16.64
C ARG A 448 -0.36 -24.30 17.05
N ALA A 449 0.13 -23.49 16.11
CA ALA A 449 0.46 -22.09 16.35
C ALA A 449 -0.75 -21.31 16.85
N VAL A 450 -1.88 -21.41 16.15
CA VAL A 450 -3.14 -20.78 16.57
C VAL A 450 -3.55 -21.28 17.95
N VAL A 451 -3.68 -22.60 18.17
CA VAL A 451 -4.08 -23.14 19.48
C VAL A 451 -3.17 -22.64 20.59
N SER A 452 -1.85 -22.58 20.38
CA SER A 452 -0.90 -22.08 21.38
C SER A 452 -1.16 -20.63 21.74
N ALA A 453 -1.38 -19.76 20.75
CA ALA A 453 -1.75 -18.36 20.98
C ALA A 453 -3.06 -18.20 21.77
N PHE A 454 -4.02 -19.11 21.54
CA PHE A 454 -5.33 -19.06 22.19
C PHE A 454 -5.38 -19.75 23.57
N THR A 455 -4.41 -20.61 23.90
CA THR A 455 -4.39 -21.42 25.14
C THR A 455 -3.33 -21.01 26.18
N GLY A 456 -2.72 -19.84 26.01
CA GLY A 456 -1.89 -19.22 27.06
C GLY A 456 -0.41 -19.09 26.73
N LEU A 457 -0.02 -19.10 25.46
CA LEU A 457 1.32 -18.64 25.05
C LEU A 457 1.54 -17.20 25.54
N ALA A 458 2.65 -16.97 26.23
CA ALA A 458 3.06 -15.62 26.62
C ALA A 458 3.52 -14.85 25.37
N PRO A 459 3.09 -13.58 25.18
CA PRO A 459 3.59 -12.76 24.09
C PRO A 459 5.09 -12.42 24.28
N PRO A 460 5.80 -12.02 23.21
CA PRO A 460 7.20 -11.63 23.31
C PRO A 460 7.44 -10.51 24.36
N GLU A 461 8.45 -10.70 25.20
CA GLU A 461 8.82 -9.72 26.25
C GLU A 461 9.17 -8.35 25.66
N VAL A 462 9.77 -8.32 24.46
CA VAL A 462 10.10 -7.08 23.76
C VAL A 462 8.84 -6.26 23.46
N LEU A 463 7.77 -6.90 22.98
CA LEU A 463 6.52 -6.21 22.62
C LEU A 463 5.76 -5.75 23.87
N THR A 464 5.73 -6.58 24.92
CA THR A 464 5.08 -6.20 26.18
C THR A 464 5.85 -5.10 26.93
N GLY A 465 7.17 -5.09 26.84
CA GLY A 465 8.02 -4.00 27.35
C GLY A 465 7.68 -2.65 26.70
N LEU A 466 7.46 -2.62 25.38
CA LEU A 466 7.02 -1.41 24.67
C LEU A 466 5.68 -0.90 25.18
N VAL A 467 4.70 -1.77 25.39
CA VAL A 467 3.39 -1.38 25.94
C VAL A 467 3.53 -0.76 27.32
N ALA A 468 4.40 -1.30 28.18
CA ALA A 468 4.67 -0.76 29.52
C ALA A 468 5.35 0.62 29.50
N GLU A 469 5.93 1.02 28.37
CA GLU A 469 6.56 2.34 28.14
C GLU A 469 5.63 3.32 27.37
N ASP A 470 4.32 3.06 27.33
CA ASP A 470 3.32 3.83 26.55
C ASP A 470 3.60 3.85 25.03
N ARG A 471 4.24 2.80 24.50
CA ARG A 471 4.61 2.64 23.07
C ARG A 471 3.74 1.61 22.34
N LEU A 472 2.44 1.63 22.59
CA LEU A 472 1.50 0.64 22.04
C LEU A 472 1.51 0.61 20.51
N GLY A 473 1.48 1.78 19.85
CA GLY A 473 1.46 1.85 18.39
C GLY A 473 2.71 1.24 17.74
N GLU A 474 3.88 1.51 18.32
CA GLU A 474 5.13 0.87 17.88
C GLU A 474 5.11 -0.64 18.09
N ALA A 475 4.60 -1.11 19.24
CA ALA A 475 4.48 -2.53 19.52
C ALA A 475 3.54 -3.23 18.52
N LEU A 476 2.44 -2.57 18.12
CA LEU A 476 1.50 -3.08 17.13
C LEU A 476 2.13 -3.16 15.73
N LEU A 477 2.85 -2.13 15.27
CA LEU A 477 3.58 -2.17 13.99
C LEU A 477 4.58 -3.34 13.96
N ARG A 478 5.37 -3.50 15.04
CA ARG A 478 6.30 -4.64 15.15
C ARG A 478 5.60 -6.00 15.19
N ALA A 479 4.43 -6.09 15.82
CA ALA A 479 3.64 -7.31 15.85
C ALA A 479 3.04 -7.66 14.47
N ILE A 480 2.63 -6.66 13.70
CA ILE A 480 2.21 -6.82 12.30
C ILE A 480 3.38 -7.35 11.47
N ALA A 481 4.57 -6.75 11.60
CA ALA A 481 5.78 -7.21 10.93
C ALA A 481 6.13 -8.67 11.31
N LEU A 482 6.07 -9.01 12.61
CA LEU A 482 6.30 -10.36 13.11
C LEU A 482 5.30 -11.38 12.54
N PHE A 483 4.01 -11.04 12.51
CA PHE A 483 2.99 -11.89 11.91
C PHE A 483 3.28 -12.13 10.42
N ASN A 484 3.61 -11.06 9.70
CA ASN A 484 3.94 -11.11 8.28
C ASN A 484 5.18 -11.98 7.99
N GLU A 485 6.23 -11.90 8.82
CA GLU A 485 7.36 -12.81 8.75
C GLU A 485 6.93 -14.27 8.97
N GLY A 486 6.02 -14.51 9.92
CA GLY A 486 5.43 -15.81 10.18
C GLY A 486 4.68 -16.43 8.99
N LEU A 487 4.02 -15.61 8.16
CA LEU A 487 3.37 -16.08 6.92
C LEU A 487 4.37 -16.70 5.93
N SER A 488 5.64 -16.31 5.99
CA SER A 488 6.72 -16.84 5.14
C SER A 488 7.25 -18.21 5.59
N GLY A 489 6.69 -18.81 6.65
CA GLY A 489 6.99 -20.18 7.06
C GLY A 489 7.43 -20.36 8.51
N ASP A 490 7.15 -19.38 9.39
CA ASP A 490 7.41 -19.48 10.83
C ASP A 490 6.09 -19.44 11.64
N PRO A 491 5.47 -20.60 11.92
CA PRO A 491 4.27 -20.67 12.73
C PRO A 491 4.46 -20.16 14.17
N GLN A 492 5.69 -20.15 14.70
CA GLN A 492 5.93 -19.64 16.05
C GLN A 492 5.77 -18.12 16.09
N ALA A 493 6.31 -17.41 15.09
CA ALA A 493 6.11 -15.97 14.93
C ALA A 493 4.62 -15.61 14.80
N VAL A 494 3.84 -16.42 14.06
CA VAL A 494 2.37 -16.27 13.99
C VAL A 494 1.73 -16.41 15.38
N ALA A 495 2.10 -17.45 16.14
CA ALA A 495 1.55 -17.66 17.47
C ALA A 495 1.87 -16.51 18.43
N GLU A 496 3.10 -16.00 18.38
CA GLU A 496 3.57 -14.88 19.21
C GLU A 496 2.85 -13.57 18.89
N ALA A 497 2.67 -13.24 17.61
CA ALA A 497 1.92 -12.05 17.21
C ALA A 497 0.44 -12.13 17.61
N LEU A 498 -0.20 -13.29 17.40
CA LEU A 498 -1.58 -13.53 17.83
C LEU A 498 -1.73 -13.41 19.35
N ALA A 499 -0.81 -14.01 20.13
CA ALA A 499 -0.80 -13.90 21.58
C ALA A 499 -0.64 -12.44 22.05
N PHE A 500 0.17 -11.65 21.34
CA PHE A 500 0.34 -10.24 21.61
C PHE A 500 -0.94 -9.45 21.37
N PHE A 501 -1.60 -9.60 20.21
CA PHE A 501 -2.87 -8.92 19.92
C PHE A 501 -3.93 -9.18 20.99
N ARG A 502 -4.07 -10.43 21.44
CA ARG A 502 -4.98 -10.78 22.54
C ARG A 502 -4.62 -10.09 23.86
N THR A 503 -3.32 -10.06 24.20
CA THR A 503 -2.83 -9.47 25.45
C THR A 503 -3.14 -7.97 25.53
N VAL A 504 -3.12 -7.26 24.39
CA VAL A 504 -3.46 -5.82 24.33
C VAL A 504 -4.95 -5.55 24.08
N GLY A 505 -5.80 -6.58 24.17
CA GLY A 505 -7.27 -6.44 24.06
C GLY A 505 -7.83 -6.45 22.64
N LEU A 506 -7.02 -6.77 21.62
CA LEU A 506 -7.44 -6.89 20.23
C LEU A 506 -7.88 -8.34 19.91
N GLU A 507 -8.81 -8.88 20.70
CA GLU A 507 -9.27 -10.27 20.57
C GLU A 507 -9.93 -10.54 19.21
N ASP A 508 -10.71 -9.59 18.69
CA ASP A 508 -11.37 -9.73 17.39
C ASP A 508 -10.36 -9.77 16.25
N VAL A 509 -9.36 -8.87 16.28
CA VAL A 509 -8.26 -8.89 15.31
C VAL A 509 -7.51 -10.21 15.38
N ALA A 510 -7.22 -10.73 16.58
CA ALA A 510 -6.54 -12.00 16.75
C ALA A 510 -7.35 -13.17 16.18
N ARG A 511 -8.66 -13.25 16.49
CA ARG A 511 -9.56 -14.32 16.01
C ARG A 511 -9.74 -14.25 14.50
N GLN A 512 -10.03 -13.09 13.95
CA GLN A 512 -10.23 -12.92 12.51
C GLN A 512 -8.95 -13.18 11.73
N THR A 513 -7.80 -12.70 12.22
CA THR A 513 -6.48 -13.01 11.65
C THR A 513 -6.19 -14.51 11.69
N ALA A 514 -6.48 -15.18 12.80
CA ALA A 514 -6.28 -16.63 12.93
C ALA A 514 -7.18 -17.42 11.97
N LEU A 515 -8.46 -17.03 11.83
CA LEU A 515 -9.39 -17.66 10.89
C LEU A 515 -8.91 -17.47 9.44
N GLN A 516 -8.52 -16.26 9.07
CA GLN A 516 -7.94 -15.99 7.74
C GLN A 516 -6.64 -16.78 7.53
N TYR A 517 -5.78 -16.89 8.55
CA TYR A 517 -4.57 -17.71 8.51
C TYR A 517 -4.86 -19.21 8.44
N LEU A 518 -6.07 -19.68 8.71
CA LEU A 518 -6.40 -21.10 8.58
C LEU A 518 -7.14 -21.39 7.27
N ILE A 519 -7.99 -20.46 6.84
CA ILE A 519 -8.86 -20.60 5.67
C ILE A 519 -8.16 -20.17 4.38
N LEU A 520 -7.42 -19.06 4.41
CA LEU A 520 -6.78 -18.53 3.22
C LEU A 520 -5.46 -19.26 2.97
N GLU A 521 -5.27 -19.67 1.72
CA GLU A 521 -3.97 -20.09 1.23
C GLU A 521 -3.00 -18.91 1.36
N ALA A 522 -1.76 -19.18 1.76
CA ALA A 522 -0.78 -18.12 1.95
C ALA A 522 -0.57 -17.37 0.62
N VAL A 523 -0.74 -16.06 0.65
CA VAL A 523 -0.30 -15.17 -0.44
C VAL A 523 1.22 -15.18 -0.38
N VAL A 524 1.87 -15.93 -1.26
CA VAL A 524 3.34 -16.00 -1.37
C VAL A 524 3.85 -14.93 -2.31
#